data_AF-A0A645F2Z4-F1
#
_entry.id   AF-A0A645F2Z4-F1
#
_cell.length_a   1.000
_cell.length_b   1.000
_cell.length_c   1.000
_cell.angle_alpha   90.00
_cell.angle_beta   90.00
_cell.angle_gamma   90.00
#
_symmetry.space_group_name_H-M   'P 1'
#
loop_
_entity.id
_entity.type
_entity.pdbx_description
1 polymer ?
#
loop_
_entity_poly.entity_id
_entity_poly.type
_entity_poly.pdbx_seq_one_letter_code
_entity_poly.pdbx_strand_id
1 'polypeptide(L)' 'MEALDRIAKHMKADRDANFMAQNKDGVTVNRWTSTALLASSAAPNEAGYLTVKMARALGMTSIDTQARI' A
#
# COMPACT_ATOMS: atom_id res chain seq x y z
N MET A 1 0.46 11.15 18.87
CA MET A 1 0.95 11.40 17.49
C MET A 1 2.22 10.61 17.18
N GLU A 2 3.09 10.31 18.16
CA GLU A 2 4.35 9.54 17.99
C GLU A 2 4.22 8.21 17.22
N ALA A 3 3.18 7.42 17.47
CA ALA A 3 2.93 6.18 16.72
C ALA A 3 2.73 6.41 15.21
N LEU A 4 1.94 7.42 14.83
CA LEU A 4 1.70 7.74 13.41
C LEU A 4 2.98 8.26 12.74
N ASP A 5 3.76 9.09 13.45
CA ASP A 5 5.03 9.61 12.94
C ASP A 5 6.04 8.48 12.68
N ARG A 6 6.10 7.49 13.57
CA ARG A 6 6.95 6.31 13.41
C ARG A 6 6.49 5.43 12.25
N ILE A 7 5.19 5.17 12.13
CA ILE A 7 4.62 4.42 11.01
C ILE A 7 4.98 5.11 9.69
N ALA A 8 4.72 6.42 9.58
CA ALA A 8 5.04 7.18 8.38
C ALA A 8 6.54 7.17 8.05
N LYS A 9 7.42 7.28 9.06
CA LYS A 9 8.88 7.20 8.88
C LYS A 9 9.31 5.84 8.32
N HIS A 10 8.79 4.74 8.85
CA HIS A 10 9.10 3.40 8.35
C HIS A 10 8.55 3.18 6.94
N MET A 11 7.30 3.55 6.70
CA MET A 11 6.66 3.43 5.38
C MET A 11 7.42 4.23 4.33
N LYS A 12 7.80 5.48 4.63
CA LYS A 12 8.55 6.33 3.69
C LYS A 12 9.93 5.76 3.38
N ALA A 13 10.66 5.33 4.42
CA ALA A 13 12.00 4.76 4.23
C ALA A 13 11.97 3.50 3.35
N ASP A 14 11.03 2.59 3.59
CA ASP A 14 10.89 1.37 2.78
C ASP A 14 10.41 1.68 1.35
N ARG A 15 9.44 2.59 1.21
CA ARG A 15 8.91 2.98 -0.10
C ARG A 15 9.99 3.65 -0.95
N ASP A 16 10.73 4.61 -0.42
CA ASP A 16 11.76 5.32 -1.18
C ASP A 16 12.88 4.37 -1.63
N ALA A 17 13.19 3.34 -0.83
CA ALA A 17 14.22 2.35 -1.18
C ALA A 17 13.75 1.33 -2.23
N ASN A 18 12.45 1.01 -2.27
CA ASN A 18 11.92 -0.13 -3.04
C ASN A 18 10.88 0.22 -4.11
N PHE A 19 10.53 1.51 -4.28
CA PHE A 19 9.53 1.91 -5.26
C PHE A 19 10.03 1.70 -6.70
N MET A 20 9.23 0.99 -7.50
CA MET A 20 9.51 0.76 -8.91
C MET A 20 8.71 1.74 -9.77
N ALA A 21 9.38 2.76 -10.30
CA ALA A 21 8.76 3.68 -11.25
C ALA A 21 8.52 3.00 -12.61
N GLN A 22 9.53 2.29 -13.12
CA GLN A 22 9.46 1.52 -14.37
C GLN A 22 9.79 0.05 -14.14
N ASN A 23 9.28 -0.83 -15.02
CA ASN A 23 9.67 -2.23 -15.06
C ASN A 23 10.89 -2.45 -15.98
N LYS A 24 11.35 -3.70 -16.09
CA LYS A 24 12.49 -4.10 -16.94
C LYS A 24 12.30 -3.79 -18.43
N ASP A 25 11.06 -3.62 -18.87
CA ASP A 25 10.70 -3.32 -20.25
C ASP A 25 10.53 -1.80 -20.49
N GLY A 26 10.86 -0.96 -19.49
CA GLY A 26 10.75 0.50 -19.55
C GLY A 26 9.32 1.04 -19.37
N VAL A 27 8.34 0.18 -19.09
CA VAL A 27 6.94 0.59 -18.88
C VAL A 27 6.77 1.18 -17.50
N THR A 28 6.11 2.34 -17.41
CA THR A 28 5.76 2.95 -16.12
C THR A 28 4.76 2.08 -15.37
N VAL A 29 5.11 1.69 -14.15
CA VAL A 29 4.29 0.81 -13.29
C VAL A 29 3.97 1.43 -11.93
N ASN A 30 4.78 2.36 -11.43
CA ASN A 30 4.56 3.11 -10.19
C ASN A 30 4.09 2.24 -9.01
N ARG A 31 4.85 1.17 -8.70
CA ARG A 31 4.45 0.16 -7.71
C ARG A 31 5.43 0.02 -6.55
N TRP A 32 4.89 -0.31 -5.40
CA TRP A 32 5.60 -0.62 -4.16
C TRP A 32 5.26 -2.06 -3.74
N THR A 33 6.27 -2.93 -3.73
CA THR A 33 6.09 -4.39 -3.59
C THR A 33 6.65 -4.98 -2.30
N SER A 34 7.42 -4.22 -1.52
CA SER A 34 8.07 -4.68 -0.28
C SER A 34 7.15 -4.58 0.96
N THR A 35 6.05 -3.83 0.86
CA THR A 35 5.02 -3.71 1.92
C THR A 35 3.67 -4.20 1.40
N ALA A 36 2.93 -4.92 2.24
CA ALA A 36 1.61 -5.49 1.93
C ALA A 36 0.55 -5.10 2.97
N LEU A 37 -0.72 -5.18 2.59
CA LEU A 37 -1.86 -4.86 3.45
C LEU A 37 -2.91 -5.98 3.42
N LEU A 38 -3.31 -6.47 4.59
CA LEU A 38 -4.51 -7.28 4.75
C LEU A 38 -5.63 -6.38 5.29
N ALA A 39 -6.67 -6.16 4.49
CA ALA A 39 -7.80 -5.31 4.82
C ALA A 39 -9.02 -6.14 5.27
N SER A 40 -9.85 -5.57 6.13
CA SER A 40 -10.96 -6.29 6.77
C SER A 40 -12.29 -6.11 6.01
N SER A 41 -12.95 -7.22 5.68
CA SER A 41 -14.33 -7.29 5.17
C SER A 41 -15.40 -6.99 6.22
N ALA A 42 -15.03 -6.88 7.50
CA ALA A 42 -15.96 -6.48 8.56
C ALA A 42 -16.10 -4.95 8.69
N ALA A 43 -15.27 -4.18 7.98
CA ALA A 43 -15.33 -2.72 7.97
C ALA A 43 -16.46 -2.23 7.04
N PRO A 44 -17.04 -1.04 7.29
CA PRO A 44 -18.03 -0.44 6.39
C PRO A 44 -17.40 -0.07 5.04
N ASN A 45 -18.23 0.05 4.00
CA ASN A 45 -17.79 0.29 2.63
C ASN A 45 -16.96 1.58 2.49
N GLU A 46 -17.31 2.63 3.22
CA GLU A 46 -16.62 3.91 3.21
C GLU A 46 -15.18 3.77 3.74
N ALA A 47 -14.99 3.00 4.81
CA ALA A 47 -13.67 2.71 5.35
C ALA A 47 -12.85 1.82 4.39
N GLY A 48 -13.50 0.84 3.75
CA GLY A 48 -12.89 0.06 2.67
C GLY A 48 -12.45 0.93 1.49
N TYR A 49 -13.27 1.90 1.09
CA TYR A 49 -12.96 2.84 0.02
C TYR A 49 -11.76 3.74 0.36
N LEU A 50 -11.66 4.24 1.60
CA LEU A 50 -10.49 4.97 2.06
C LEU A 50 -9.23 4.08 2.08
N THR A 51 -9.37 2.84 2.52
CA THR A 51 -8.26 1.87 2.60
C THR A 51 -7.66 1.61 1.22
N VAL A 52 -8.50 1.34 0.21
CA VAL A 52 -8.00 1.07 -1.15
C VAL A 52 -7.37 2.32 -1.78
N LYS A 53 -7.96 3.51 -1.57
CA LYS A 53 -7.37 4.77 -2.07
C LYS A 53 -6.01 5.04 -1.46
N MET A 54 -5.88 4.89 -0.15
CA MET A 54 -4.60 5.08 0.55
C MET A 54 -3.54 4.11 0.03
N ALA A 55 -3.83 2.81 0.02
CA ALA A 55 -2.87 1.79 -0.38
C ALA A 55 -2.44 1.92 -1.85
N ARG A 56 -3.40 2.17 -2.76
CA ARG A 56 -3.11 2.35 -4.20
C ARG A 56 -2.40 3.67 -4.51
N ALA A 57 -2.71 4.77 -3.80
CA ALA A 57 -1.99 6.03 -3.96
C ALA A 57 -0.52 5.91 -3.56
N LEU A 58 -0.19 5.07 -2.58
CA LEU A 58 1.18 4.75 -2.22
C LEU A 58 1.86 3.77 -3.20
N GLY A 59 1.10 3.16 -4.11
CA GLY A 59 1.59 2.21 -5.11
C GLY A 59 1.58 0.75 -4.65
N MET A 60 0.97 0.40 -3.51
CA MET A 60 0.94 -0.99 -3.03
C MET A 60 0.22 -1.91 -4.02
N THR A 61 0.85 -3.02 -4.39
CA THR A 61 0.23 -4.04 -5.25
C THR A 61 -0.34 -5.22 -4.46
N SER A 62 0.31 -5.58 -3.35
CA SER A 62 -0.05 -6.71 -2.49
C SER A 62 -1.08 -6.27 -1.46
N ILE A 63 -2.36 -6.30 -1.83
CA ILE A 63 -3.49 -5.95 -0.98
C ILE A 63 -4.49 -7.10 -1.04
N ASP A 64 -4.92 -7.60 0.11
CA ASP A 64 -5.89 -8.70 0.18
C ASP A 64 -6.95 -8.51 1.27
N THR A 65 -8.00 -9.32 1.22
CA THR A 65 -9.12 -9.31 2.19
C THR A 65 -9.62 -10.73 2.46
N GLN A 66 -10.51 -10.90 3.44
CA GLN A 66 -11.18 -12.19 3.68
C GLN A 66 -11.94 -12.72 2.45
N ALA A 67 -12.35 -11.87 1.52
CA ALA A 67 -13.08 -12.31 0.32
C ALA A 67 -12.27 -13.20 -0.63
N ARG A 68 -10.95 -13.29 -0.45
CA ARG A 68 -10.05 -14.10 -1.28
C ARG A 68 -9.38 -15.25 -0.51
N ILE A 69 -9.74 -15.42 0.77
CA ILE A 69 -9.38 -16.58 1.58
C ILE A 69 -10.47 -17.64 1.36
#